data_AF-A0A5E4LVC0-F1
#
_entry.id   AF-A0A5E4LVC0-F1
#
_cell.length_a   1.000
_cell.length_b   1.000
_cell.length_c   1.000
_cell.angle_alpha   90.00
_cell.angle_beta   90.00
_cell.angle_gamma   90.00
#
_symmetry.space_group_name_H-M   'P 1'
#
loop_
_entity.id
_entity.type
_entity.pdbx_description
1 polymer ?
#
loop_
_entity_poly.entity_id
_entity_poly.type
_entity_poly.pdbx_seq_one_letter_code
_entity_poly.pdbx_strand_id
1 'polypeptide(L)'
;MIKRPKISKEEIIADGIYLFVGALAAFIAIFIFDIHWSFYPGETILPPSRHIFQTLDPYYFGIPLGAIIGFFVLKLVYFAFVEDEIAHHIFKGKKK
;
A
#
# COMPACT_ATOMS: atom_id res chain seq x y z
N MET A 1 -8.65 -24.07 -25.70
CA MET A 1 -8.11 -24.06 -24.31
C MET A 1 -7.12 -22.91 -24.22
N ILE A 2 -7.51 -21.78 -23.61
CA ILE A 2 -6.65 -20.61 -23.48
C ILE A 2 -5.52 -20.99 -22.52
N LYS A 3 -4.28 -21.07 -23.00
CA LYS A 3 -3.11 -21.33 -22.15
C LYS A 3 -2.97 -20.15 -21.20
N ARG A 4 -3.23 -20.35 -19.91
CA ARG A 4 -2.97 -19.33 -18.88
C ARG A 4 -1.46 -19.01 -18.93
N PRO A 5 -1.06 -17.73 -18.97
CA PRO A 5 0.36 -17.39 -18.85
C PRO A 5 0.89 -17.96 -17.53
N LYS A 6 2.09 -18.54 -17.56
CA LYS A 6 2.79 -18.92 -16.34
C LYS A 6 3.12 -17.64 -15.58
N ILE A 7 2.68 -17.55 -14.33
CA ILE A 7 3.11 -16.49 -13.41
C ILE A 7 4.64 -16.49 -13.37
N SER A 8 5.25 -15.34 -13.64
CA SER A 8 6.71 -15.22 -13.67
C SER A 8 7.28 -15.01 -12.27
N LYS A 9 8.59 -15.25 -12.09
CA LYS A 9 9.24 -15.00 -10.80
C LYS A 9 9.22 -13.51 -10.45
N GLU A 10 9.35 -12.67 -11.47
CA GLU A 10 9.33 -11.22 -11.38
C GLU A 10 7.95 -10.73 -10.93
N GLU A 11 6.87 -11.34 -11.43
CA GLU A 11 5.49 -11.03 -11.02
C GLU A 11 5.26 -11.35 -9.53
N ILE A 12 5.76 -12.50 -9.06
CA ILE A 12 5.67 -12.87 -7.64
C ILE A 12 6.44 -11.89 -6.76
N ILE A 13 7.64 -11.48 -7.19
CA ILE A 13 8.46 -10.50 -6.46
C ILE A 13 7.75 -9.14 -6.42
N ALA A 14 7.18 -8.68 -7.53
CA ALA A 14 6.43 -7.42 -7.60
C ALA A 14 5.20 -7.46 -6.68
N ASP A 15 4.43 -8.56 -6.71
CA ASP A 15 3.27 -8.76 -5.84
C ASP A 15 3.67 -8.76 -4.36
N GLY A 16 4.81 -9.36 -4.02
CA GLY A 16 5.39 -9.32 -2.67
C GLY A 16 5.77 -7.90 -2.24
N ILE A 17 6.36 -7.10 -3.14
CA ILE A 17 6.68 -5.69 -2.88
C ILE A 17 5.40 -4.88 -2.63
N TYR A 18 4.36 -5.07 -3.44
CA TYR A 18 3.09 -4.36 -3.26
C TYR A 18 2.43 -4.67 -1.91
N LEU A 19 2.42 -5.95 -1.51
CA LEU A 19 1.94 -6.36 -0.19
C LEU A 19 2.77 -5.71 0.93
N PHE A 20 4.10 -5.72 0.82
CA PHE A 20 4.98 -5.13 1.83
C PHE A 20 4.80 -3.62 1.95
N VAL A 21 4.73 -2.90 0.83
CA VAL A 21 4.51 -1.44 0.82
C VAL A 21 3.14 -1.10 1.41
N GLY A 22 2.10 -1.86 1.08
CA GLY A 22 0.78 -1.69 1.68
C GLY A 22 0.79 -1.92 3.20
N ALA A 23 1.48 -2.98 3.65
CA ALA A 23 1.63 -3.29 5.08
C ALA A 23 2.39 -2.17 5.82
N LEU A 24 3.49 -1.68 5.23
CA LEU A 24 4.30 -0.61 5.81
C LEU A 24 3.51 0.70 5.91
N ALA A 25 2.78 1.07 4.87
CA ALA A 25 1.92 2.25 4.88
C ALA A 25 0.83 2.14 5.96
N ALA A 26 0.21 0.97 6.09
CA ALA A 26 -0.79 0.70 7.11
C ALA A 26 -0.21 0.78 8.53
N PHE A 27 0.96 0.18 8.75
CA PHE A 27 1.69 0.28 10.02
C PHE A 27 1.96 1.74 10.39
N ILE A 28 2.48 2.54 9.46
CA ILE A 28 2.76 3.97 9.70
C ILE A 28 1.47 4.72 10.03
N ALA A 29 0.38 4.48 9.28
CA ALA A 29 -0.89 5.15 9.52
C ALA A 29 -1.48 4.80 10.90
N ILE A 30 -1.49 3.51 11.27
CA ILE A 30 -1.97 3.05 12.58
C ILE A 30 -1.09 3.60 13.70
N PHE A 31 0.23 3.57 13.53
CA PHE A 31 1.18 4.11 14.50
C PHE A 31 1.00 5.61 14.71
N ILE A 32 0.93 6.39 13.63
CA ILE A 32 0.70 7.84 13.69
C ILE A 32 -0.62 8.12 14.40
N PHE A 33 -1.67 7.37 14.08
CA PHE A 33 -2.97 7.51 14.72
C PHE A 33 -2.88 7.24 16.23
N ASP A 34 -2.21 6.15 16.62
CA ASP A 34 -2.05 5.72 18.01
C ASP A 34 -1.34 6.77 18.90
N ILE A 35 -0.36 7.47 18.33
CA ILE A 35 0.40 8.51 19.04
C ILE A 35 -0.07 9.93 18.74
N HIS A 36 -1.19 10.11 18.03
CA HIS A 36 -1.58 11.43 17.56
C HIS A 36 -2.04 12.33 18.73
N TRP A 37 -1.40 13.48 18.87
CA TRP A 37 -1.59 14.41 20.00
C TRP A 37 -3.02 14.98 20.15
N SER A 38 -3.83 14.96 19.10
CA SER A 38 -5.15 15.59 19.09
C SER A 38 -6.14 14.82 19.97
N PHE A 39 -5.78 13.60 20.32
CA PHE A 39 -6.55 12.75 21.22
C PHE A 39 -6.17 12.96 22.70
N TYR A 40 -5.14 13.78 23.00
CA TYR A 40 -4.66 14.07 24.36
C TYR A 40 -4.65 15.57 24.65
N PRO A 41 -5.78 16.16 25.07
CA PRO A 41 -5.82 17.56 25.47
C PRO A 41 -4.86 17.79 26.64
N GLY A 42 -3.80 18.58 26.43
CA GLY A 42 -2.81 18.93 27.45
C GLY A 42 -1.45 18.22 27.36
N GLU A 43 -1.28 17.25 26.45
CA GLU A 43 0.04 16.65 26.17
C GLU A 43 0.66 17.30 24.92
N THR A 44 1.59 18.24 25.11
CA THR A 44 2.24 19.00 24.02
C THR A 44 3.61 18.45 23.60
N ILE A 45 4.06 17.34 24.19
CA ILE A 45 5.38 16.76 23.97
C ILE A 45 5.24 15.49 23.11
N LEU A 46 6.07 15.36 22.07
CA LEU A 46 6.16 14.17 21.23
C LEU A 46 7.31 13.26 21.69
N PRO A 47 7.09 11.93 21.83
CA PRO A 47 5.80 11.24 21.77
C PRO A 47 4.96 11.44 23.05
N PRO A 48 3.62 11.44 22.95
CA PRO A 48 2.77 11.50 24.13
C PRO A 48 3.02 10.29 25.04
N SER A 49 2.75 10.47 26.33
CA SER A 49 2.91 9.41 27.34
C SER A 49 1.84 8.31 27.23
N ARG A 50 0.85 8.53 26.36
CA ARG A 50 -0.34 7.69 26.20
C ARG A 50 -0.47 7.22 24.75
N HIS A 51 -1.03 6.02 24.62
CA HIS A 51 -1.43 5.38 23.37
C HIS A 51 -2.95 5.28 23.31
N ILE A 52 -3.52 5.44 22.12
CA ILE A 52 -4.98 5.38 21.95
C ILE A 52 -5.40 3.93 22.07
N PHE A 53 -4.61 3.06 21.47
CA PHE A 53 -4.84 1.64 21.48
C PHE A 53 -4.31 1.05 22.78
N GLN A 54 -5.23 0.53 23.59
CA GLN A 54 -4.89 -0.20 24.83
C GLN A 54 -4.46 -1.65 24.55
N THR A 55 -4.69 -2.14 23.33
CA THR A 55 -4.33 -3.48 22.87
C THR A 55 -3.60 -3.39 21.54
N LEU A 56 -2.87 -4.46 21.20
CA LEU A 56 -2.17 -4.58 19.91
C LEU A 56 -3.08 -5.00 18.76
N ASP A 57 -4.36 -5.26 19.02
CA ASP A 57 -5.32 -5.75 18.02
C ASP A 57 -5.39 -4.84 16.78
N PRO A 58 -5.40 -3.49 16.89
CA PRO A 58 -5.43 -2.61 15.72
C PRO A 58 -4.22 -2.82 14.81
N TYR A 59 -3.05 -3.13 15.36
CA TYR A 59 -1.86 -3.46 14.57
C TYR A 59 -1.98 -4.85 13.94
N TYR A 60 -2.42 -5.86 14.70
CA TYR A 60 -2.55 -7.23 14.20
C TYR A 60 -3.60 -7.39 13.10
N PHE A 61 -4.69 -6.64 13.14
CA PHE A 61 -5.74 -6.71 12.12
C PHE A 61 -5.59 -5.62 11.05
N GLY A 62 -5.19 -4.41 11.45
CA GLY A 62 -5.08 -3.27 10.55
C GLY A 62 -3.91 -3.38 9.57
N ILE A 63 -2.76 -3.91 9.99
CA ILE A 63 -1.60 -4.05 9.10
C ILE A 63 -1.88 -5.08 7.98
N PRO A 64 -2.36 -6.31 8.25
CA PRO A 64 -2.70 -7.25 7.18
C PRO A 64 -3.82 -6.74 6.27
N LEU A 65 -4.84 -6.07 6.85
CA LEU A 65 -5.92 -5.49 6.05
C LEU A 65 -5.40 -4.41 5.10
N GLY A 66 -4.55 -3.51 5.62
CA GLY A 66 -3.92 -2.47 4.82
C GLY A 66 -2.92 -3.01 3.79
N ALA A 67 -2.25 -4.13 4.06
CA ALA A 67 -1.43 -4.85 3.08
C ALA A 67 -2.26 -5.35 1.89
N ILE A 68 -3.41 -5.98 2.17
CA ILE A 68 -4.32 -6.49 1.14
C ILE A 68 -4.90 -5.34 0.32
N ILE A 69 -5.42 -4.29 0.99
CA ILE A 69 -5.98 -3.12 0.31
C ILE A 69 -4.90 -2.42 -0.53
N GLY A 70 -3.73 -2.16 0.07
CA GLY A 70 -2.59 -1.53 -0.60
C GLY A 70 -2.12 -2.32 -1.81
N PHE A 71 -2.08 -3.65 -1.72
CA PHE A 71 -1.77 -4.54 -2.84
C PHE A 71 -2.71 -4.29 -4.03
N PHE A 72 -4.03 -4.31 -3.82
CA PHE A 72 -4.98 -4.08 -4.91
C PHE A 72 -4.89 -2.67 -5.47
N VAL A 73 -4.75 -1.66 -4.62
CA VAL A 73 -4.61 -0.26 -5.05
C VAL A 73 -3.35 -0.06 -5.89
N LEU A 74 -2.19 -0.53 -5.42
CA LEU A 74 -0.93 -0.40 -6.14
C LEU A 74 -0.96 -1.15 -7.47
N LYS A 75 -1.60 -2.32 -7.50
CA LYS A 75 -1.74 -3.10 -8.73
C LYS A 75 -2.65 -2.39 -9.75
N LEU A 76 -3.78 -1.82 -9.30
CA LEU A 76 -4.65 -1.01 -10.15
C LEU A 76 -3.93 0.23 -10.70
N VAL A 77 -3.18 0.92 -9.86
CA VAL A 77 -2.38 2.09 -10.26
C VAL A 77 -1.31 1.70 -11.28
N TYR A 78 -0.60 0.60 -11.05
CA TYR A 78 0.38 0.08 -12.00
C TYR A 78 -0.25 -0.24 -13.36
N PHE A 79 -1.40 -0.93 -13.38
CA PHE A 79 -2.13 -1.21 -14.62
C PHE A 79 -2.51 0.06 -15.38
N ALA A 80 -3.02 1.08 -14.69
CA ALA A 80 -3.38 2.35 -15.32
C ALA A 80 -2.17 3.03 -15.99
N PHE A 81 -1.01 3.06 -15.33
CA PHE A 81 0.20 3.65 -15.91
C PHE A 81 0.78 2.85 -17.07
N VAL A 82 0.71 1.52 -17.02
CA VAL A 82 1.17 0.66 -18.12
C VAL A 82 0.30 0.85 -19.35
N GLU A 83 -1.01 0.98 -19.21
CA GLU A 83 -1.92 1.28 -20.33
C GLU A 83 -1.58 2.62 -20.99
N ASP A 84 -1.32 3.67 -20.20
CA ASP A 84 -0.93 4.98 -20.69
C ASP A 84 0.41 4.95 -21.46
N GLU A 85 1.41 4.23 -20.95
CA GLU A 85 2.72 4.13 -21.58
C GLU A 85 2.64 3.39 -22.93
N ILE A 86 1.88 2.29 -22.98
CA ILE A 86 1.64 1.52 -24.22
C ILE A 86 0.90 2.40 -25.24
N ALA A 87 -0.15 3.11 -24.83
CA ALA A 87 -0.88 4.01 -25.71
C ALA A 87 0.05 5.09 -26.30
N HIS A 88 0.85 5.75 -25.46
CA HIS A 88 1.80 6.77 -25.92
C HIS A 88 2.86 6.23 -26.90
N HIS A 89 3.36 5.01 -26.69
CA HIS A 89 4.30 4.38 -27.61
C HIS A 89 3.67 4.06 -28.97
N ILE A 90 2.42 3.58 -29.01
CA ILE A 90 1.68 3.30 -30.25
C ILE A 90 1.46 4.60 -31.05
N PHE A 91 1.08 5.69 -30.39
CA PHE A 91 0.83 6.97 -31.07
C PHE A 91 2.11 7.65 -31.57
N LYS A 92 3.24 7.50 -30.88
CA LYS A 92 4.55 7.98 -31.39
C LYS A 92 5.05 7.14 -32.58
N GLY A 93 4.79 5.83 -32.58
CA GLY A 93 5.18 4.94 -33.68
C GLY A 93 4.42 5.18 -35.00
N LYS A 94 3.17 5.66 -34.93
CA LYS A 94 2.34 5.98 -36.11
C LYS A 94 2.66 7.32 -36.79
N LYS A 95 3.57 8.14 -36.24
CA LYS A 95 3.97 9.44 -36.81
C LYS A 95 5.15 9.37 -37.78
N LYS A 96 5.54 8.18 -38.26
CA LYS A 96 6.53 8.01 -39.33
C LYS A 96 5.87 7.47 -40.59
#